data_AF-B4WZ66-F1
#
_entry.id   AF-B4WZ66-F1
#
_cell.length_a   1.000
_cell.length_b   1.000
_cell.length_c   1.000
_cell.angle_alpha   90.00
_cell.angle_beta   90.00
_cell.angle_gamma   90.00
#
_symmetry.space_group_name_H-M   'P 1'
#
loop_
_entity.id
_entity.type
_entity.pdbx_description
1 polymer ?
#
loop_
_entity_poly.entity_id
_entity_poly.type
_entity_poly.pdbx_seq_one_letter_code
_entity_poly.pdbx_strand_id
1 'polypeptide(L)'
;MVTYKPSEIEKKVLGIAVAGFLLSTVFFQDLTVKLFVLCAAPWLFFLWYDFSRPEGVLTFFLYLYSFSYPVFLFLTGNNYFLSELIETSSLSLSGFILGFSLFPLVGVVKMKETTRIEKTSFYNFIGRVSVFVTPLLLLFCCVAVYKLGLSSKREINDSGGSVAVAKELLYVLFMCASFYLCFKMKHGKDFKLLFFYFATLSLVALLVLGERDIFFRFCFVVVLFYFSCLAGFKKKYYVMSFFIILSVLSFSQQIKSVLVTGSMHSATYSGWEWMFYNEFASGSRNLRQLMLSGGYYDTPNLIWMDFVRFLDVFGLVDNAQSSTAWFNSVYRNYAGVAGNSGWGFGIVPELYAVSGNLAVFGGFFALSFLSSFLFKALEGTLTGRVLFFFFVAALIYSFRADFANLLGLFVKWTLIPFFVIWGSYVVLAKSGGKEI
;
A
#
# COMPACT_ATOMS: atom_id res chain seq x y z
N MET A 1 -25.96 -19.56 16.95
CA MET A 1 -25.41 -18.21 17.26
C MET A 1 -25.89 -17.25 16.18
N VAL A 2 -26.83 -16.36 16.52
CA VAL A 2 -27.21 -15.25 15.64
C VAL A 2 -26.07 -14.23 15.71
N THR A 3 -25.31 -14.08 14.63
CA THR A 3 -24.28 -13.04 14.55
C THR A 3 -24.97 -11.71 14.33
N TYR A 4 -24.97 -10.86 15.35
CA TYR A 4 -25.41 -9.47 15.24
C TYR A 4 -24.65 -8.78 14.10
N LYS A 5 -25.39 -8.24 13.12
CA LYS A 5 -24.82 -7.41 12.06
C LYS A 5 -25.15 -5.96 12.38
N PRO A 6 -24.18 -5.16 12.84
CA PRO A 6 -24.44 -3.77 13.19
C PRO A 6 -24.97 -3.00 11.98
N SER A 7 -25.94 -2.12 12.23
CA SER A 7 -26.50 -1.26 11.19
C SER A 7 -25.44 -0.29 10.65
N GLU A 8 -25.63 0.23 9.43
CA GLU A 8 -24.70 1.24 8.89
C GLU A 8 -24.67 2.52 9.72
N ILE A 9 -25.73 2.81 10.48
CA ILE A 9 -25.78 3.95 11.40
C ILE A 9 -24.90 3.67 12.63
N GLU A 10 -24.99 2.46 13.20
CA GLU A 10 -24.17 2.07 14.35
C GLU A 10 -22.68 2.09 14.03
N LYS A 11 -22.29 1.63 12.84
CA LYS A 11 -20.88 1.70 12.41
C LYS A 11 -20.37 3.14 12.35
N LYS A 12 -21.21 4.08 11.86
CA LYS A 12 -20.86 5.51 11.81
C LYS A 12 -20.73 6.13 13.18
N VAL A 13 -21.72 5.87 14.05
CA VAL A 13 -21.69 6.38 15.44
C VAL A 13 -20.46 5.85 16.15
N LEU A 14 -20.13 4.57 15.96
CA LEU A 14 -18.92 3.99 16.50
C LEU A 14 -17.66 4.63 15.92
N GLY A 15 -17.58 4.85 14.60
CA GLY A 15 -16.43 5.51 13.98
C GLY A 15 -16.21 6.92 14.52
N ILE A 16 -17.28 7.70 14.67
CA ILE A 16 -17.23 9.04 15.29
C ILE A 16 -16.80 8.95 16.76
N ALA A 17 -17.35 8.00 17.52
CA ALA A 17 -16.98 7.79 18.92
C ALA A 17 -15.51 7.37 19.07
N VAL A 18 -15.04 6.45 18.23
CA VAL A 18 -13.64 6.01 18.20
C VAL A 18 -12.72 7.18 17.82
N ALA A 19 -13.07 7.97 16.83
CA ALA A 19 -12.28 9.14 16.47
C ALA A 19 -12.28 10.20 17.58
N GLY A 20 -13.42 10.50 18.19
CA GLY A 20 -13.51 11.40 19.34
C GLY A 20 -12.69 10.90 20.52
N PHE A 21 -12.67 9.59 20.74
CA PHE A 21 -11.86 8.94 21.77
C PHE A 21 -10.37 8.95 21.45
N LEU A 22 -9.99 8.80 20.18
CA LEU A 22 -8.59 8.96 19.74
C LEU A 22 -8.13 10.41 19.86
N LEU A 23 -8.99 11.37 19.52
CA LEU A 23 -8.71 12.80 19.73
C LEU A 23 -8.60 13.14 21.21
N SER A 24 -9.39 12.49 22.08
CA SER A 24 -9.27 12.71 23.53
C SER A 24 -7.92 12.22 24.07
N THR A 25 -7.23 11.30 23.37
CA THR A 25 -5.87 10.89 23.77
C THR A 25 -4.82 11.98 23.73
N VAL A 26 -5.05 13.03 22.93
CA VAL A 26 -4.18 14.21 22.93
C VAL A 26 -4.16 14.86 24.32
N PHE A 27 -5.30 14.84 25.02
CA PHE A 27 -5.48 15.51 26.31
C PHE A 27 -5.12 14.65 27.53
N PHE A 28 -4.87 13.35 27.38
CA PHE A 28 -4.38 12.54 28.50
C PHE A 28 -2.96 12.97 28.88
N GLN A 29 -2.64 12.99 30.17
CA GLN A 29 -1.26 13.23 30.62
C GLN A 29 -0.47 11.93 30.77
N ASP A 30 -1.14 10.81 31.05
CA ASP A 30 -0.50 9.51 31.24
C ASP A 30 -0.20 8.81 29.91
N LEU A 31 1.09 8.56 29.65
CA LEU A 31 1.60 7.92 28.44
C LEU A 31 1.14 6.46 28.30
N THR A 32 1.01 5.73 29.41
CA THR A 32 0.56 4.33 29.43
C THR A 32 -0.90 4.25 29.04
N VAL A 33 -1.71 5.17 29.55
CA VAL A 33 -3.12 5.29 29.18
C VAL A 33 -3.26 5.64 27.70
N LYS A 34 -2.44 6.58 27.18
CA LYS A 34 -2.41 6.87 25.74
C LYS A 34 -2.12 5.61 24.92
N LEU A 35 -1.03 4.92 25.21
CA LEU A 35 -0.63 3.72 24.47
C LEU A 35 -1.68 2.60 24.57
N PHE A 36 -2.29 2.39 25.74
CA PHE A 36 -3.35 1.40 25.91
C PHE A 36 -4.58 1.72 25.05
N VAL A 37 -5.05 2.97 25.10
CA VAL A 37 -6.18 3.43 24.29
C VAL A 37 -5.87 3.28 22.79
N LEU A 38 -4.64 3.59 22.39
CA LEU A 38 -4.21 3.55 21.00
C LEU A 38 -4.03 2.12 20.49
N CYS A 39 -3.64 1.19 21.35
CA CYS A 39 -3.65 -0.24 21.05
C CYS A 39 -5.07 -0.82 21.00
N ALA A 40 -6.05 -0.27 21.72
CA ALA A 40 -7.40 -0.84 21.77
C ALA A 40 -8.32 -0.31 20.67
N ALA A 41 -8.32 1.00 20.42
CA ALA A 41 -9.35 1.66 19.61
C ALA A 41 -9.32 1.28 18.11
N PRO A 42 -8.17 1.21 17.42
CA PRO A 42 -8.09 0.76 16.04
C PRO A 42 -8.46 -0.73 15.89
N TRP A 43 -8.16 -1.55 16.90
CA TRP A 43 -8.57 -2.95 16.93
C TRP A 43 -10.07 -3.11 17.12
N LEU A 44 -10.69 -2.30 17.98
CA LEU A 44 -12.15 -2.26 18.10
C LEU A 44 -12.80 -1.83 16.78
N PHE A 45 -12.27 -0.80 16.13
CA PHE A 45 -12.74 -0.37 14.81
C PHE A 45 -12.57 -1.46 13.74
N PHE A 46 -11.40 -2.09 13.69
CA PHE A 46 -11.08 -3.21 12.82
C PHE A 46 -11.96 -4.44 13.04
N LEU A 47 -12.31 -4.74 14.30
CA LEU A 47 -13.23 -5.82 14.65
C LEU A 47 -14.69 -5.48 14.35
N TRP A 48 -15.07 -4.22 14.22
CA TRP A 48 -16.46 -3.86 13.93
C TRP A 48 -16.77 -3.73 12.44
N TYR A 49 -15.76 -3.45 11.61
CA TYR A 49 -15.93 -3.35 10.17
C TYR A 49 -15.79 -4.71 9.46
N ASP A 50 -16.49 -4.84 8.34
CA ASP A 50 -16.32 -5.98 7.44
C ASP A 50 -14.98 -5.81 6.71
N PHE A 51 -14.22 -6.88 6.66
CA PHE A 51 -12.90 -6.94 6.04
C PHE A 51 -12.89 -6.78 4.52
N SER A 52 -14.05 -7.00 3.88
CA SER A 52 -14.26 -6.65 2.47
C SER A 52 -14.25 -5.13 2.24
N ARG A 53 -14.37 -4.34 3.30
CA ARG A 53 -14.39 -2.89 3.23
C ARG A 53 -13.00 -2.29 3.46
N PRO A 54 -12.61 -1.27 2.67
CA PRO A 54 -11.30 -0.62 2.79
C PRO A 54 -11.06 0.03 4.15
N GLU A 55 -12.11 0.47 4.84
CA GLU A 55 -12.06 1.15 6.13
C GLU A 55 -11.23 0.37 7.14
N GLY A 56 -11.55 -0.92 7.34
CA GLY A 56 -10.86 -1.76 8.32
C GLY A 56 -9.41 -2.03 7.92
N VAL A 57 -9.20 -2.41 6.66
CA VAL A 57 -7.87 -2.79 6.16
C VAL A 57 -6.90 -1.62 6.17
N LEU A 58 -7.32 -0.46 5.65
CA LEU A 58 -6.47 0.72 5.59
C LEU A 58 -6.20 1.32 6.98
N THR A 59 -7.22 1.38 7.84
CA THR A 59 -7.04 1.89 9.22
C THR A 59 -6.05 1.03 9.99
N PHE A 60 -6.11 -0.29 9.81
CA PHE A 60 -5.15 -1.20 10.43
C PHE A 60 -3.71 -0.97 9.96
N PHE A 61 -3.48 -0.88 8.64
CA PHE A 61 -2.12 -0.65 8.14
C PHE A 61 -1.60 0.72 8.53
N LEU A 62 -2.46 1.75 8.51
CA LEU A 62 -2.12 3.08 8.99
C LEU A 62 -1.70 3.04 10.46
N TYR A 63 -2.44 2.29 11.29
CA TYR A 63 -2.09 2.08 12.69
C TYR A 63 -0.69 1.45 12.82
N LEU A 64 -0.40 0.36 12.11
CA LEU A 64 0.92 -0.26 12.16
C LEU A 64 2.02 0.72 11.77
N TYR A 65 1.89 1.41 10.65
CA TYR A 65 2.91 2.36 10.19
C TYR A 65 3.08 3.59 11.10
N SER A 66 2.02 4.01 11.78
CA SER A 66 2.06 5.18 12.67
C SER A 66 2.56 4.82 14.08
N PHE A 67 2.21 3.63 14.60
CA PHE A 67 2.44 3.28 16.01
C PHE A 67 3.55 2.27 16.26
N SER A 68 4.04 1.54 15.24
CA SER A 68 5.12 0.57 15.47
C SER A 68 6.37 1.20 16.10
N TYR A 69 6.79 2.38 15.63
CA TYR A 69 7.98 3.02 16.19
C TYR A 69 7.76 3.67 17.58
N PRO A 70 6.65 4.39 17.84
CA PRO A 70 6.32 4.81 19.21
C PRO A 70 6.29 3.67 20.22
N VAL A 71 5.68 2.52 19.87
CA VAL A 71 5.67 1.33 20.74
C VAL A 71 7.09 0.81 20.97
N PHE A 72 7.92 0.76 19.93
CA PHE A 72 9.32 0.38 20.07
C PHE A 72 10.10 1.31 21.02
N LEU A 73 9.91 2.62 20.91
CA LEU A 73 10.55 3.61 21.78
C LEU A 73 10.13 3.42 23.25
N PHE A 74 8.85 3.15 23.48
CA PHE A 74 8.34 2.83 24.81
C PHE A 74 8.99 1.56 25.38
N LEU A 75 9.04 0.47 24.59
CA LEU A 75 9.64 -0.81 25.01
C LEU A 75 11.14 -0.68 25.33
N THR A 76 11.85 0.20 24.63
CA THR A 76 13.29 0.45 24.85
C THR A 76 13.57 1.50 25.92
N GLY A 77 12.54 2.09 26.54
CA GLY A 77 12.67 3.15 27.54
C GLY A 77 13.12 4.51 26.97
N ASN A 78 13.14 4.67 25.64
CA ASN A 78 13.52 5.92 25.00
C ASN A 78 12.30 6.83 24.82
N ASN A 79 12.01 7.63 25.83
CA ASN A 79 10.82 8.49 25.83
C ASN A 79 10.99 9.81 25.05
N TYR A 80 12.13 10.04 24.39
CA TYR A 80 12.42 11.33 23.75
C TYR A 80 11.54 11.54 22.50
N PHE A 81 10.72 12.60 22.49
CA PHE A 81 9.66 12.93 21.53
C PHE A 81 8.53 11.88 21.41
N LEU A 82 8.42 10.96 22.38
CA LEU A 82 7.45 9.90 22.31
C LEU A 82 6.01 10.44 22.39
N SER A 83 5.76 11.44 23.23
CA SER A 83 4.45 12.11 23.36
C SER A 83 3.98 12.75 22.06
N GLU A 84 4.86 13.49 21.39
CA GLU A 84 4.59 14.25 20.17
C GLU A 84 4.38 13.31 18.98
N LEU A 85 5.14 12.21 18.92
CA LEU A 85 4.94 11.15 17.94
C LEU A 85 3.59 10.47 18.10
N ILE A 86 3.22 10.16 19.36
CA ILE A 86 1.91 9.57 19.67
C ILE A 86 0.80 10.53 19.27
N GLU A 87 0.92 11.82 19.62
CA GLU A 87 -0.07 12.83 19.25
C GLU A 87 -0.27 12.92 17.74
N THR A 88 0.82 13.05 16.99
CA THR A 88 0.77 13.15 15.52
C THR A 88 0.18 11.89 14.88
N SER A 89 0.51 10.72 15.43
CA SER A 89 -0.02 9.42 15.00
C SER A 89 -1.50 9.25 15.36
N SER A 90 -1.94 9.78 16.50
CA SER A 90 -3.35 9.80 16.90
C SER A 90 -4.16 10.71 15.96
N LEU A 91 -3.59 11.85 15.56
CA LEU A 91 -4.21 12.77 14.62
C LEU A 91 -4.36 12.17 13.22
N SER A 92 -3.34 11.45 12.71
CA SER A 92 -3.44 10.77 11.41
C SER A 92 -4.57 9.73 11.42
N LEU A 93 -4.65 8.88 12.44
CA LEU A 93 -5.74 7.90 12.60
C LEU A 93 -7.10 8.56 12.76
N SER A 94 -7.19 9.61 13.58
CA SER A 94 -8.45 10.30 13.85
C SER A 94 -9.00 10.95 12.57
N GLY A 95 -8.14 11.66 11.83
CA GLY A 95 -8.51 12.23 10.53
C GLY A 95 -8.98 11.16 9.56
N PHE A 96 -8.27 10.03 9.49
CA PHE A 96 -8.60 8.91 8.62
C PHE A 96 -9.95 8.24 8.97
N ILE A 97 -10.21 7.97 10.25
CA ILE A 97 -11.47 7.37 10.72
C ILE A 97 -12.64 8.32 10.53
N LEU A 98 -12.45 9.63 10.79
CA LEU A 98 -13.49 10.63 10.58
C LEU A 98 -13.87 10.77 9.11
N GLY A 99 -12.90 10.80 8.19
CA GLY A 99 -13.21 10.91 6.77
C GLY A 99 -14.03 9.72 6.27
N PHE A 100 -13.70 8.50 6.72
CA PHE A 100 -14.54 7.31 6.45
C PHE A 100 -15.93 7.39 7.07
N SER A 101 -16.05 7.91 8.30
CA SER A 101 -17.32 7.97 9.02
C SER A 101 -18.27 9.02 8.44
N LEU A 102 -17.73 10.13 7.94
CA LEU A 102 -18.50 11.25 7.37
C LEU A 102 -18.81 11.09 5.88
N PHE A 103 -17.96 10.40 5.11
CA PHE A 103 -18.17 10.22 3.68
C PHE A 103 -19.54 9.61 3.29
N PRO A 104 -20.14 8.66 4.02
CA PRO A 104 -21.47 8.15 3.74
C PRO A 104 -22.58 9.21 3.66
N LEU A 105 -22.37 10.42 4.19
CA LEU A 105 -23.29 11.56 4.07
C LEU A 105 -23.29 12.18 2.66
N VAL A 106 -22.24 11.92 1.89
CA VAL A 106 -22.13 12.38 0.50
C VAL A 106 -22.73 11.30 -0.40
N GLY A 107 -23.85 11.64 -1.03
CA GLY A 107 -24.50 10.78 -2.02
C GLY A 107 -23.56 10.57 -3.20
N VAL A 108 -23.22 9.31 -3.50
CA VAL A 108 -22.35 8.96 -4.63
C VAL A 108 -23.10 8.03 -5.57
N VAL A 109 -23.10 8.40 -6.85
CA VAL A 109 -23.66 7.58 -7.93
C VAL A 109 -22.74 6.37 -8.12
N LYS A 110 -23.26 5.18 -7.82
CA LYS A 110 -22.53 3.92 -8.07
C LYS A 110 -22.36 3.72 -9.58
N MET A 111 -21.18 3.28 -10.02
CA MET A 111 -21.07 2.74 -11.38
C MET A 111 -22.01 1.54 -11.47
N LYS A 112 -23.05 1.65 -12.30
CA LYS A 112 -23.90 0.50 -12.60
C LYS A 112 -23.04 -0.55 -13.30
N GLU A 113 -23.31 -1.81 -12.99
CA GLU A 113 -22.76 -2.93 -13.74
C GLU A 113 -23.30 -2.80 -15.18
N THR A 114 -22.55 -2.11 -16.04
CA THR A 114 -22.87 -2.09 -17.45
C THR A 114 -22.63 -3.50 -17.95
N THR A 115 -23.71 -4.20 -18.30
CA THR A 115 -23.77 -5.58 -18.80
C THR A 115 -22.91 -5.86 -20.04
N ARG A 116 -22.07 -4.93 -20.48
CA ARG A 116 -21.47 -4.92 -21.82
C ARG A 116 -20.00 -5.28 -21.93
N ILE A 117 -19.21 -5.40 -20.85
CA ILE A 117 -17.73 -5.49 -21.00
C ILE A 117 -17.04 -6.43 -19.99
N GLU A 118 -17.50 -7.67 -19.85
CA GLU A 118 -16.67 -8.75 -19.28
C GLU A 118 -16.66 -9.92 -20.28
N LYS A 119 -16.11 -9.70 -21.49
CA LYS A 119 -15.97 -10.82 -22.45
C LYS A 119 -14.94 -11.81 -21.91
N THR A 120 -15.38 -13.04 -21.68
CA THR A 120 -14.54 -14.19 -21.29
C THR A 120 -13.30 -14.34 -22.17
N SER A 121 -13.42 -14.05 -23.47
CA SER A 121 -12.31 -14.15 -24.43
C SER A 121 -11.13 -13.23 -24.08
N PHE A 122 -11.41 -12.03 -23.58
CA PHE A 122 -10.39 -11.04 -23.24
C PHE A 122 -9.58 -11.44 -22.00
N TYR A 123 -10.26 -11.82 -20.91
CA TYR A 123 -9.60 -12.31 -19.70
C TYR A 123 -8.80 -13.59 -19.97
N ASN A 124 -9.31 -14.48 -20.83
CA ASN A 124 -8.57 -15.67 -21.26
C ASN A 124 -7.35 -15.33 -22.13
N PHE A 125 -7.40 -14.28 -22.95
CA PHE A 125 -6.25 -13.82 -23.72
C PHE A 125 -5.16 -13.28 -22.79
N ILE A 126 -5.52 -12.33 -21.91
CA ILE A 126 -4.60 -11.75 -20.92
C ILE A 126 -4.01 -12.84 -20.02
N GLY A 127 -4.84 -13.78 -19.58
CA GLY A 127 -4.41 -14.92 -18.77
C GLY A 127 -3.38 -15.78 -19.49
N ARG A 128 -3.61 -16.10 -20.77
CA ARG A 128 -2.65 -16.85 -21.59
C ARG A 128 -1.33 -16.09 -21.74
N VAL A 129 -1.38 -14.81 -22.09
CA VAL A 129 -0.19 -13.96 -22.20
C VAL A 129 0.58 -13.95 -20.87
N SER A 130 -0.11 -13.75 -19.75
CA SER A 130 0.53 -13.71 -18.42
C SER A 130 1.16 -15.04 -18.03
N VAL A 131 0.50 -16.17 -18.32
CA VAL A 131 1.04 -17.50 -18.00
C VAL A 131 2.31 -17.82 -18.81
N PHE A 132 2.38 -17.42 -20.07
CA PHE A 132 3.55 -17.73 -20.91
C PHE A 132 4.67 -16.69 -20.83
N VAL A 133 4.34 -15.40 -20.79
CA VAL A 133 5.34 -14.32 -20.88
C VAL A 133 6.01 -14.04 -19.53
N THR A 134 5.26 -14.10 -18.41
CA THR A 134 5.84 -13.84 -17.08
C THR A 134 7.05 -14.73 -16.75
N PRO A 135 7.00 -16.07 -16.88
CA PRO A 135 8.17 -16.91 -16.57
C PRO A 135 9.35 -16.65 -17.50
N LEU A 136 9.11 -16.37 -18.80
CA LEU A 136 10.17 -16.08 -19.76
C LEU A 136 10.87 -14.75 -19.43
N LEU A 137 10.08 -13.72 -19.12
CA LEU A 137 10.60 -12.40 -18.76
C LEU A 137 11.33 -12.44 -17.41
N LEU A 138 10.83 -13.22 -16.46
CA LEU A 138 11.49 -13.42 -15.18
C LEU A 138 12.81 -14.18 -15.35
N LEU A 139 12.83 -15.23 -16.17
CA LEU A 139 14.07 -15.95 -16.51
C LEU A 139 15.09 -15.01 -17.17
N PHE A 140 14.66 -14.16 -18.10
CA PHE A 140 15.49 -13.13 -18.69
C PHE A 140 16.09 -12.21 -17.62
N CYS A 141 15.27 -11.72 -16.68
CA CYS A 141 15.73 -10.89 -15.56
C CYS A 141 16.78 -11.63 -14.71
N CYS A 142 16.53 -12.89 -14.35
CA CYS A 142 17.47 -13.70 -13.56
C CYS A 142 18.83 -13.83 -14.27
N VAL A 143 18.82 -14.18 -15.55
CA VAL A 143 20.04 -14.35 -16.35
C VAL A 143 20.78 -13.02 -16.49
N ALA A 144 20.06 -11.93 -16.76
CA ALA A 144 20.66 -10.62 -16.94
C ALA A 144 21.27 -10.07 -15.65
N VAL A 145 20.55 -10.15 -14.52
CA VAL A 145 21.05 -9.74 -13.20
C VAL A 145 22.33 -10.51 -12.83
N TYR A 146 22.32 -11.83 -13.04
CA TYR A 146 23.47 -12.67 -12.74
C TYR A 146 24.67 -12.37 -13.66
N LYS A 147 24.46 -12.22 -14.97
CA LYS A 147 25.52 -11.91 -15.93
C LYS A 147 26.15 -10.52 -15.72
N LEU A 148 25.34 -9.55 -15.30
CA LEU A 148 25.78 -8.18 -15.05
C LEU A 148 26.39 -8.01 -13.63
N GLY A 149 26.34 -9.04 -12.78
CA GLY A 149 26.87 -8.97 -11.43
C GLY A 149 26.15 -7.95 -10.54
N LEU A 150 24.88 -7.63 -10.84
CA LEU A 150 24.12 -6.62 -10.11
C LEU A 150 23.70 -7.21 -8.77
N SER A 151 24.11 -6.59 -7.67
CA SER A 151 23.93 -7.08 -6.30
C SER A 151 22.84 -6.35 -5.53
N SER A 152 22.50 -5.12 -5.95
CA SER A 152 21.55 -4.27 -5.26
C SER A 152 20.41 -3.76 -6.16
N LYS A 153 19.24 -3.51 -5.57
CA LYS A 153 18.10 -2.88 -6.26
C LYS A 153 18.49 -1.55 -6.92
N ARG A 154 19.41 -0.80 -6.29
CA ARG A 154 19.92 0.46 -6.82
C ARG A 154 20.73 0.20 -8.09
N GLU A 155 21.65 -0.74 -8.08
CA GLU A 155 22.39 -1.14 -9.29
C GLU A 155 21.48 -1.60 -10.42
N ILE A 156 20.41 -2.35 -10.10
CA ILE A 156 19.42 -2.77 -11.11
C ILE A 156 18.74 -1.56 -11.76
N ASN A 157 18.31 -0.57 -10.97
CA ASN A 157 17.67 0.63 -11.49
C ASN A 157 18.66 1.56 -12.22
N ASP A 158 19.87 1.73 -11.68
CA ASP A 158 20.91 2.63 -12.19
C ASP A 158 21.59 2.05 -13.44
N SER A 159 21.51 0.74 -13.66
CA SER A 159 22.02 0.09 -14.88
C SER A 159 21.35 0.59 -16.17
N GLY A 160 20.21 1.30 -16.08
CA GLY A 160 19.57 2.00 -17.19
C GLY A 160 19.15 1.11 -18.38
N GLY A 161 19.22 -0.21 -18.22
CA GLY A 161 19.18 -1.17 -19.30
C GLY A 161 17.88 -1.95 -19.43
N SER A 162 17.93 -3.00 -20.25
CA SER A 162 16.82 -3.91 -20.53
C SER A 162 16.21 -4.57 -19.28
N VAL A 163 16.96 -4.71 -18.19
CA VAL A 163 16.48 -5.26 -16.91
C VAL A 163 15.47 -4.33 -16.24
N ALA A 164 15.71 -3.00 -16.27
CA ALA A 164 14.79 -2.03 -15.69
C ALA A 164 13.43 -2.07 -16.43
N VAL A 165 13.46 -2.09 -17.77
CA VAL A 165 12.25 -2.21 -18.60
C VAL A 165 11.54 -3.53 -18.37
N ALA A 166 12.28 -4.65 -18.31
CA ALA A 166 11.71 -5.97 -18.04
C ALA A 166 11.03 -6.04 -16.67
N LYS A 167 11.62 -5.41 -15.64
CA LYS A 167 11.01 -5.28 -14.31
C LYS A 167 9.68 -4.53 -14.37
N GLU A 168 9.60 -3.43 -15.09
CA GLU A 168 8.35 -2.67 -15.24
C GLU A 168 7.28 -3.45 -16.01
N LEU A 169 7.68 -4.22 -17.03
CA LEU A 169 6.78 -5.14 -17.72
C LEU A 169 6.28 -6.28 -16.81
N LEU A 170 7.11 -6.78 -15.87
CA LEU A 170 6.66 -7.76 -14.88
C LEU A 170 5.53 -7.22 -14.01
N TYR A 171 5.58 -5.95 -13.58
CA TYR A 171 4.47 -5.33 -12.82
C TYR A 171 3.15 -5.42 -13.60
N VAL A 172 3.18 -5.07 -14.89
CA VAL A 172 2.00 -5.14 -15.78
C VAL A 172 1.50 -6.58 -15.91
N LEU A 173 2.40 -7.55 -16.07
CA LEU A 173 2.02 -8.97 -16.20
C LEU A 173 1.43 -9.54 -14.92
N PHE A 174 1.95 -9.17 -13.74
CA PHE A 174 1.34 -9.57 -12.47
C PHE A 174 -0.01 -8.92 -12.24
N MET A 175 -0.19 -7.67 -12.69
CA MET A 175 -1.50 -7.01 -12.68
C MET A 175 -2.52 -7.78 -13.54
N CYS A 176 -2.12 -8.12 -14.78
CA CYS A 176 -2.88 -8.95 -15.70
C CYS A 176 -3.23 -10.32 -15.10
N ALA A 177 -2.27 -10.96 -14.42
CA ALA A 177 -2.48 -12.21 -13.72
C ALA A 177 -3.51 -12.08 -12.59
N SER A 178 -3.47 -11.01 -11.80
CA SER A 178 -4.47 -10.72 -10.77
C SER A 178 -5.88 -10.58 -11.36
N PHE A 179 -6.05 -9.82 -12.46
CA PHE A 179 -7.34 -9.72 -13.16
C PHE A 179 -7.86 -11.08 -13.62
N TYR A 180 -6.98 -11.88 -14.25
CA TYR A 180 -7.34 -13.20 -14.75
C TYR A 180 -7.75 -14.18 -13.63
N LEU A 181 -7.02 -14.19 -12.51
CA LEU A 181 -7.37 -15.00 -11.34
C LEU A 181 -8.70 -14.57 -10.73
N CYS A 182 -8.89 -13.27 -10.51
CA CYS A 182 -10.14 -12.73 -9.97
C CYS A 182 -11.33 -13.06 -10.88
N PHE A 183 -11.13 -13.00 -12.21
CA PHE A 183 -12.13 -13.44 -13.18
C PHE A 183 -12.49 -14.92 -13.03
N LYS A 184 -11.49 -15.81 -12.96
CA LYS A 184 -11.73 -17.24 -12.72
C LYS A 184 -12.50 -17.50 -11.42
N MET A 185 -12.13 -16.79 -10.36
CA MET A 185 -12.77 -16.90 -9.04
C MET A 185 -14.24 -16.47 -9.08
N LYS A 186 -14.57 -15.32 -9.68
CA LYS A 186 -15.96 -14.83 -9.83
C LYS A 186 -16.84 -15.84 -10.58
N HIS A 187 -16.26 -16.55 -11.55
CA HIS A 187 -16.96 -17.56 -12.35
C HIS A 187 -16.86 -19.00 -11.82
N GLY A 188 -16.40 -19.19 -10.57
CA GLY A 188 -16.35 -20.51 -9.93
C GLY A 188 -15.39 -21.51 -10.59
N LYS A 189 -14.44 -21.03 -11.41
CA LYS A 189 -13.42 -21.88 -12.04
C LYS A 189 -12.28 -22.16 -11.06
N ASP A 190 -11.63 -23.31 -11.20
CA ASP A 190 -10.44 -23.60 -10.39
C ASP A 190 -9.33 -22.60 -10.70
N PHE A 191 -8.88 -21.94 -9.64
CA PHE A 191 -7.86 -20.90 -9.64
C PHE A 191 -6.67 -21.25 -8.73
N LYS A 192 -6.77 -22.31 -7.89
CA LYS A 192 -5.80 -22.56 -6.81
C LYS A 192 -4.41 -22.81 -7.36
N LEU A 193 -4.29 -23.69 -8.35
CA LEU A 193 -3.01 -23.99 -9.00
C LEU A 193 -2.38 -22.76 -9.64
N LEU A 194 -3.19 -21.94 -10.33
CA LEU A 194 -2.72 -20.70 -10.95
C LEU A 194 -2.30 -19.66 -9.91
N PHE A 195 -3.00 -19.58 -8.78
CA PHE A 195 -2.60 -18.73 -7.67
C PHE A 195 -1.23 -19.13 -7.14
N PHE A 196 -1.01 -20.41 -6.82
CA PHE A 196 0.29 -20.89 -6.35
C PHE A 196 1.40 -20.70 -7.40
N TYR A 197 1.09 -20.90 -8.68
CA TYR A 197 2.01 -20.64 -9.79
C TYR A 197 2.47 -19.18 -9.81
N PHE A 198 1.55 -18.22 -9.87
CA PHE A 198 1.91 -16.80 -9.90
C PHE A 198 2.50 -16.30 -8.58
N ALA A 199 2.04 -16.83 -7.43
CA ALA A 199 2.64 -16.53 -6.13
C ALA A 199 4.12 -16.95 -6.10
N THR A 200 4.44 -18.14 -6.62
CA THR A 200 5.81 -18.63 -6.74
C THR A 200 6.65 -17.76 -7.67
N LEU A 201 6.12 -17.37 -8.84
CA LEU A 201 6.82 -16.46 -9.75
C LEU A 201 7.09 -15.09 -9.11
N SER A 202 6.11 -14.54 -8.39
CA SER A 202 6.27 -13.26 -7.70
C SER A 202 7.27 -13.35 -6.54
N LEU A 203 7.37 -14.51 -5.89
CA LEU A 203 8.37 -14.78 -4.86
C LEU A 203 9.77 -14.83 -5.48
N VAL A 204 9.94 -15.50 -6.62
CA VAL A 204 11.21 -15.50 -7.37
C VAL A 204 11.59 -14.08 -7.80
N ALA A 205 10.62 -13.28 -8.27
CA ALA A 205 10.86 -11.87 -8.60
C ALA A 205 11.34 -11.07 -7.38
N LEU A 206 10.76 -11.28 -6.21
CA LEU A 206 11.26 -10.70 -4.94
C LEU A 206 12.70 -11.16 -4.64
N LEU A 207 12.98 -12.46 -4.72
CA LEU A 207 14.27 -13.02 -4.35
C LEU A 207 15.41 -12.61 -5.28
N VAL A 208 15.10 -12.26 -6.54
CA VAL A 208 16.08 -11.83 -7.55
C VAL A 208 16.16 -10.32 -7.65
N LEU A 209 15.02 -9.64 -7.87
CA LEU A 209 14.96 -8.21 -8.13
C LEU A 209 14.89 -7.36 -6.84
N GLY A 210 14.60 -7.99 -5.70
CA GLY A 210 14.35 -7.27 -4.44
C GLY A 210 13.01 -6.51 -4.44
N GLU A 211 12.13 -6.76 -5.41
CA GLU A 211 10.85 -6.04 -5.57
C GLU A 211 9.73 -6.67 -4.74
N ARG A 212 9.70 -6.29 -3.46
CA ARG A 212 8.67 -6.72 -2.48
C ARG A 212 7.25 -6.32 -2.87
N ASP A 213 7.12 -5.18 -3.54
CA ASP A 213 5.83 -4.59 -3.89
C ASP A 213 5.06 -5.45 -4.91
N ILE A 214 5.74 -6.09 -5.87
CA ILE A 214 5.13 -7.05 -6.82
C ILE A 214 4.45 -8.19 -6.06
N PHE A 215 5.22 -8.88 -5.21
CA PHE A 215 4.74 -10.03 -4.45
C PHE A 215 3.58 -9.65 -3.52
N PHE A 216 3.75 -8.55 -2.78
CA PHE A 216 2.73 -8.07 -1.85
C PHE A 216 1.44 -7.72 -2.58
N ARG A 217 1.49 -6.89 -3.63
CA ARG A 217 0.29 -6.47 -4.37
C ARG A 217 -0.45 -7.63 -4.99
N PHE A 218 0.26 -8.53 -5.66
CA PHE A 218 -0.34 -9.68 -6.29
C PHE A 218 -1.09 -10.54 -5.27
N CYS A 219 -0.42 -10.95 -4.20
CA CYS A 219 -1.02 -11.77 -3.15
C CYS A 219 -2.17 -11.04 -2.45
N PHE A 220 -1.96 -9.77 -2.10
CA PHE A 220 -2.93 -8.96 -1.39
C PHE A 220 -4.21 -8.77 -2.19
N VAL A 221 -4.12 -8.38 -3.46
CA VAL A 221 -5.29 -8.18 -4.34
C VAL A 221 -6.08 -9.48 -4.50
N VAL A 222 -5.42 -10.61 -4.77
CA VAL A 222 -6.11 -11.89 -4.97
C VAL A 222 -6.77 -12.38 -3.68
N VAL A 223 -6.09 -12.22 -2.54
CA VAL A 223 -6.63 -12.61 -1.22
C VAL A 223 -7.83 -11.73 -0.83
N LEU A 224 -7.71 -10.40 -0.97
CA LEU A 224 -8.83 -9.48 -0.73
C LEU A 224 -10.02 -9.81 -1.63
N PHE A 225 -9.77 -10.05 -2.92
CA PHE A 225 -10.81 -10.41 -3.86
C PHE A 225 -11.48 -11.73 -3.50
N TYR A 226 -10.70 -12.76 -3.14
CA TYR A 226 -11.22 -14.05 -2.67
C TYR A 226 -12.22 -13.88 -1.52
N PHE A 227 -11.85 -13.09 -0.52
CA PHE A 227 -12.71 -12.84 0.62
C PHE A 227 -13.91 -11.95 0.28
N SER A 228 -13.78 -11.03 -0.67
CA SER A 228 -14.91 -10.22 -1.15
C SER A 228 -15.97 -11.04 -1.90
N CYS A 229 -15.58 -12.14 -2.55
CA CYS A 229 -16.48 -13.01 -3.30
C CYS A 229 -17.16 -14.08 -2.45
N LEU A 230 -16.54 -14.52 -1.35
CA LEU A 230 -17.08 -15.58 -0.51
C LEU A 230 -18.04 -15.02 0.55
N ALA A 231 -19.30 -14.91 0.17
CA ALA A 231 -20.39 -14.70 1.12
C ALA A 231 -20.36 -15.82 2.19
N GLY A 232 -20.04 -15.47 3.43
CA GLY A 232 -20.10 -16.39 4.58
C GLY A 232 -18.77 -16.97 5.05
N PHE A 233 -17.62 -16.49 4.56
CA PHE A 233 -16.35 -16.93 5.12
C PHE A 233 -16.23 -16.53 6.60
N LYS A 234 -15.77 -17.46 7.45
CA LYS A 234 -15.61 -17.18 8.89
C LYS A 234 -14.50 -16.13 9.05
N LYS A 235 -14.85 -14.98 9.63
CA LYS A 235 -13.96 -13.84 9.95
C LYS A 235 -12.58 -14.26 10.48
N LYS A 236 -12.51 -15.34 11.26
CA LYS A 236 -11.25 -15.92 11.80
C LYS A 236 -10.20 -16.23 10.74
N TYR A 237 -10.59 -16.78 9.58
CA TYR A 237 -9.63 -17.17 8.54
C TYR A 237 -9.10 -15.95 7.80
N TYR A 238 -9.93 -14.91 7.66
CA TYR A 238 -9.48 -13.63 7.12
C TYR A 238 -8.40 -13.03 8.01
N VAL A 239 -8.67 -12.93 9.32
CA VAL A 239 -7.71 -12.44 10.31
C VAL A 239 -6.41 -13.24 10.24
N MET A 240 -6.49 -14.57 10.14
CA MET A 240 -5.32 -15.43 9.98
C MET A 240 -4.53 -15.15 8.70
N SER A 241 -5.20 -15.06 7.53
CA SER A 241 -4.55 -14.70 6.25
C SER A 241 -3.87 -13.34 6.33
N PHE A 242 -4.47 -12.41 7.04
CA PHE A 242 -3.92 -11.08 7.22
C PHE A 242 -2.65 -11.09 8.10
N PHE A 243 -2.66 -11.82 9.23
CA PHE A 243 -1.44 -12.05 10.01
C PHE A 243 -0.34 -12.74 9.20
N ILE A 244 -0.70 -13.70 8.34
CA ILE A 244 0.26 -14.32 7.42
C ILE A 244 0.88 -13.27 6.50
N ILE A 245 0.08 -12.39 5.88
CA ILE A 245 0.58 -11.32 5.02
C ILE A 245 1.53 -10.38 5.78
N LEU A 246 1.21 -10.02 7.03
CA LEU A 246 2.06 -9.18 7.87
C LEU A 246 3.41 -9.84 8.20
N SER A 247 3.38 -11.13 8.53
CA SER A 247 4.58 -11.92 8.74
C SER A 247 5.42 -11.95 7.47
N VAL A 248 4.81 -12.25 6.32
CA VAL A 248 5.51 -12.29 5.04
C VAL A 248 6.12 -10.94 4.69
N LEU A 249 5.43 -9.82 4.93
CA LEU A 249 6.00 -8.48 4.75
C LEU A 249 7.24 -8.27 5.62
N SER A 250 7.18 -8.64 6.89
CA SER A 250 8.29 -8.48 7.84
C SER A 250 9.49 -9.35 7.42
N PHE A 251 9.25 -10.60 7.05
CA PHE A 251 10.29 -11.53 6.58
C PHE A 251 10.84 -11.15 5.20
N SER A 252 10.01 -10.59 4.31
CA SER A 252 10.41 -10.21 2.94
C SER A 252 11.59 -9.23 2.91
N GLN A 253 11.76 -8.41 3.96
CA GLN A 253 12.88 -7.49 4.08
C GLN A 253 14.21 -8.21 4.30
N GLN A 254 14.21 -9.35 5.01
CA GLN A 254 15.41 -10.13 5.29
C GLN A 254 15.84 -10.97 4.07
N ILE A 255 14.85 -11.45 3.32
CA ILE A 255 15.07 -12.36 2.18
C ILE A 255 15.22 -11.66 0.83
N LYS A 256 15.06 -10.34 0.77
CA LYS A 256 15.18 -9.59 -0.50
C LYS A 256 16.57 -9.81 -1.10
N SER A 257 16.61 -10.06 -2.41
CA SER A 257 17.86 -10.25 -3.16
C SER A 257 18.76 -11.38 -2.65
N VAL A 258 18.30 -12.28 -1.77
CA VAL A 258 19.16 -13.34 -1.19
C VAL A 258 19.72 -14.30 -2.24
N LEU A 259 18.99 -14.54 -3.33
CA LEU A 259 19.51 -15.37 -4.43
C LEU A 259 20.66 -14.72 -5.18
N VAL A 260 20.81 -13.40 -5.05
CA VAL A 260 21.86 -12.61 -5.68
C VAL A 260 23.01 -12.35 -4.71
N THR A 261 22.70 -11.94 -3.48
CA THR A 261 23.71 -11.57 -2.48
C THR A 261 24.29 -12.76 -1.72
N GLY A 262 23.59 -13.91 -1.71
CA GLY A 262 23.99 -15.10 -0.94
C GLY A 262 23.86 -14.95 0.58
N SER A 263 23.48 -13.78 1.09
CA SER A 263 23.39 -13.48 2.51
C SER A 263 22.03 -12.89 2.90
N MET A 264 21.44 -13.43 3.96
CA MET A 264 20.31 -12.80 4.63
C MET A 264 20.79 -11.61 5.47
N HIS A 265 20.03 -10.52 5.48
CA HIS A 265 20.32 -9.43 6.41
C HIS A 265 19.97 -9.87 7.84
N SER A 266 20.95 -9.80 8.74
CA SER A 266 20.73 -10.10 10.16
C SER A 266 19.75 -9.10 10.78
N ALA A 267 18.84 -9.61 11.62
CA ALA A 267 17.98 -8.76 12.42
C ALA A 267 18.83 -8.02 13.47
N THR A 268 18.70 -6.69 13.52
CA THR A 268 19.44 -5.85 14.47
C THR A 268 18.97 -6.03 15.92
N TYR A 269 17.72 -6.48 16.12
CA TYR A 269 17.11 -6.65 17.44
C TYR A 269 16.63 -8.10 17.60
N SER A 270 16.74 -8.62 18.83
CA SER A 270 16.14 -9.89 19.27
C SER A 270 14.83 -9.61 20.03
N GLY A 271 13.90 -10.57 20.08
CA GLY A 271 12.68 -10.46 20.90
C GLY A 271 11.49 -9.77 20.21
N TRP A 272 10.63 -9.15 21.03
CA TRP A 272 9.38 -8.50 20.58
C TRP A 272 9.64 -7.16 19.90
N GLU A 273 10.73 -6.49 20.27
CA GLU A 273 11.22 -5.23 19.72
C GLU A 273 11.42 -5.33 18.21
N TRP A 274 11.86 -6.51 17.73
CA TRP A 274 12.02 -6.77 16.30
C TRP A 274 10.71 -6.63 15.51
N MET A 275 9.56 -6.99 16.08
CA MET A 275 8.27 -6.85 15.41
C MET A 275 7.86 -5.39 15.22
N PHE A 276 8.38 -4.50 16.06
CA PHE A 276 8.05 -3.07 16.06
C PHE A 276 9.15 -2.19 15.45
N TYR A 277 10.37 -2.71 15.33
CA TYR A 277 11.51 -2.10 14.62
C TYR A 277 11.78 -2.79 13.27
N ASN A 278 10.72 -3.03 12.51
CA ASN A 278 10.80 -3.62 11.16
C ASN A 278 10.34 -2.62 10.09
N GLU A 279 9.77 -3.15 9.01
CA GLU A 279 9.18 -2.37 7.91
C GLU A 279 8.20 -1.27 8.40
N PHE A 280 7.38 -1.57 9.41
CA PHE A 280 6.34 -0.67 9.89
C PHE A 280 6.90 0.51 10.71
N ALA A 281 8.11 0.39 11.25
CA ALA A 281 8.75 1.46 12.02
C ALA A 281 9.16 2.67 11.15
N SER A 282 9.34 2.46 9.84
CA SER A 282 10.07 3.39 8.98
C SER A 282 9.41 4.76 8.84
N GLY A 283 8.08 4.83 8.74
CA GLY A 283 7.35 6.11 8.62
C GLY A 283 7.52 6.97 9.89
N SER A 284 7.12 6.44 11.05
CA SER A 284 7.21 7.17 12.31
C SER A 284 8.64 7.42 12.79
N ARG A 285 9.61 6.58 12.40
CA ARG A 285 11.04 6.86 12.66
C ARG A 285 11.51 8.13 11.97
N ASN A 286 11.08 8.38 10.74
CA ASN A 286 11.48 9.58 10.01
C ASN A 286 10.73 10.81 10.50
N LEU A 287 9.47 10.66 10.92
CA LEU A 287 8.74 11.71 11.62
C LEU A 287 9.50 12.15 12.87
N ARG A 288 10.00 11.20 13.68
CA ARG A 288 10.86 11.55 14.80
C ARG A 288 12.09 12.33 14.35
N GLN A 289 12.75 11.86 13.29
CA GLN A 289 13.92 12.55 12.77
C GLN A 289 13.63 13.98 12.33
N LEU A 290 12.44 14.26 11.77
CA LEU A 290 11.95 15.63 11.49
C LEU A 290 11.78 16.44 12.77
N MET A 291 11.07 15.91 13.76
CA MET A 291 10.81 16.60 15.03
C MET A 291 12.10 16.95 15.78
N LEU A 292 13.09 16.04 15.77
CA LEU A 292 14.37 16.22 16.45
C LEU A 292 15.19 17.41 15.95
N SER A 293 15.07 17.78 14.68
CA SER A 293 15.87 18.86 14.08
C SER A 293 15.20 20.24 14.17
N GLY A 294 14.07 20.34 14.88
CA GLY A 294 13.29 21.57 14.96
C GLY A 294 12.15 21.66 13.95
N GLY A 295 11.88 20.59 13.19
CA GLY A 295 10.54 20.23 12.69
C GLY A 295 9.82 21.17 11.73
N TYR A 296 10.38 22.32 11.33
CA TYR A 296 9.65 23.28 10.52
C TYR A 296 10.54 23.89 9.43
N TYR A 297 10.42 23.35 8.22
CA TYR A 297 10.77 24.07 7.00
C TYR A 297 9.46 24.28 6.27
N ASP A 298 9.01 25.53 6.22
CA ASP A 298 7.82 25.96 5.46
C ASP A 298 8.03 25.60 3.98
N THR A 299 7.72 24.35 3.65
CA THR A 299 7.89 23.75 2.33
C THR A 299 6.53 23.32 1.79
N PRO A 300 5.54 24.24 1.69
CA PRO A 300 4.25 23.94 1.07
C PRO A 300 4.40 23.47 -0.38
N ASN A 301 5.58 23.71 -0.98
CA ASN A 301 5.94 23.18 -2.28
C ASN A 301 6.20 21.66 -2.31
N LEU A 302 6.34 20.92 -1.20
CA LEU A 302 6.62 19.47 -1.25
C LEU A 302 5.51 18.69 -1.95
N ILE A 303 4.25 18.89 -1.54
CA ILE A 303 3.10 18.22 -2.16
C ILE A 303 2.95 18.65 -3.63
N TRP A 304 3.21 19.93 -3.91
CA TRP A 304 3.18 20.44 -5.28
C TRP A 304 4.28 19.81 -6.15
N MET A 305 5.51 19.70 -5.65
CA MET A 305 6.62 19.05 -6.35
C MET A 305 6.34 17.58 -6.60
N ASP A 306 5.74 16.89 -5.63
CA ASP A 306 5.29 15.50 -5.78
C ASP A 306 4.21 15.37 -6.87
N PHE A 307 3.29 16.34 -6.95
CA PHE A 307 2.28 16.40 -8.00
C PHE A 307 2.88 16.69 -9.39
N VAL A 308 3.78 17.68 -9.49
CA VAL A 308 4.49 18.03 -10.74
C VAL A 308 5.33 16.85 -11.23
N ARG A 309 6.06 16.19 -10.34
CA ARG A 309 6.84 14.98 -10.66
C ARG A 309 5.95 13.82 -11.08
N PHE A 310 4.78 13.69 -10.48
CA PHE A 310 3.79 12.71 -10.92
C PHE A 310 3.38 12.97 -12.38
N LEU A 311 3.05 14.23 -12.71
CA LEU A 311 2.70 14.64 -14.07
C LEU A 311 3.86 14.50 -15.05
N ASP A 312 5.09 14.51 -14.56
CA ASP A 312 6.28 14.18 -15.32
C ASP A 312 6.38 12.67 -15.62
N VAL A 313 5.41 12.17 -16.37
CA VAL A 313 5.38 10.79 -16.87
C VAL A 313 6.41 10.61 -18.00
N PHE A 314 6.80 11.69 -18.67
CA PHE A 314 7.62 11.67 -19.90
C PHE A 314 9.02 12.29 -19.75
N GLY A 315 9.42 12.75 -18.57
CA GLY A 315 10.73 13.39 -18.36
C GLY A 315 10.84 14.77 -19.00
N LEU A 316 9.75 15.51 -19.07
CA LEU A 316 9.65 16.87 -19.61
C LEU A 316 9.91 17.96 -18.55
N VAL A 317 9.91 17.60 -17.26
CA VAL A 317 10.15 18.57 -16.18
C VAL A 317 11.51 18.32 -15.53
N ASP A 318 12.49 19.14 -15.92
CA ASP A 318 13.78 19.15 -15.26
C ASP A 318 13.67 19.68 -13.82
N ASN A 319 14.30 18.98 -12.86
CA ASN A 319 14.44 19.33 -11.44
C ASN A 319 13.26 19.06 -10.49
N ALA A 320 12.24 18.29 -10.88
CA ALA A 320 11.17 17.90 -9.95
C ALA A 320 11.66 16.81 -8.95
N GLN A 321 12.04 17.23 -7.74
CA GLN A 321 12.49 16.32 -6.68
C GLN A 321 11.28 15.81 -5.86
N SER A 322 11.22 14.49 -5.56
CA SER A 322 10.16 13.97 -4.68
C SER A 322 10.45 14.27 -3.22
N SER A 323 9.43 14.26 -2.38
CA SER A 323 9.57 14.42 -0.93
C SER A 323 10.57 13.41 -0.33
N THR A 324 10.57 12.15 -0.78
CA THR A 324 11.59 11.17 -0.36
C THR A 324 12.99 11.54 -0.84
N ALA A 325 13.14 12.04 -2.08
CA ALA A 325 14.43 12.46 -2.58
C ALA A 325 14.94 13.69 -1.83
N TRP A 326 14.09 14.68 -1.59
CA TRP A 326 14.40 15.88 -0.80
C TRP A 326 14.83 15.50 0.62
N PHE A 327 14.09 14.60 1.27
CA PHE A 327 14.42 14.12 2.60
C PHE A 327 15.82 13.51 2.65
N ASN A 328 16.15 12.68 1.66
CA ASN A 328 17.42 11.97 1.63
C ASN A 328 18.62 12.84 1.19
N SER A 329 18.45 13.76 0.23
CA SER A 329 19.58 14.52 -0.33
C SER A 329 19.76 15.91 0.26
N VAL A 330 18.70 16.53 0.78
CA VAL A 330 18.72 17.90 1.30
C VAL A 330 18.62 17.86 2.82
N TYR A 331 17.49 17.38 3.34
CA TYR A 331 17.19 17.47 4.76
C TYR A 331 18.18 16.70 5.63
N ARG A 332 18.48 15.43 5.31
CA ARG A 332 19.40 14.61 6.12
C ARG A 332 20.81 15.17 6.18
N ASN A 333 21.29 15.73 5.08
CA ASN A 333 22.60 16.37 5.02
C ASN A 333 22.64 17.62 5.90
N TYR A 334 21.59 18.46 5.81
CA TYR A 334 21.45 19.62 6.69
C TYR A 334 21.38 19.23 8.17
N ALA A 335 20.62 18.19 8.50
CA ALA A 335 20.43 17.71 9.87
C ALA A 335 21.63 16.89 10.42
N GLY A 336 22.74 16.80 9.68
CA GLY A 336 23.95 16.06 10.10
C GLY A 336 23.74 14.53 10.21
N VAL A 337 22.74 13.97 9.54
CA VAL A 337 22.40 12.55 9.61
C VAL A 337 23.13 11.77 8.51
N ALA A 338 24.27 11.17 8.86
CA ALA A 338 25.06 10.37 7.92
C ALA A 338 24.29 9.15 7.36
N GLY A 339 24.60 8.77 6.11
CA GLY A 339 24.22 7.48 5.52
C GLY A 339 23.55 7.59 4.14
N ASN A 340 23.94 6.72 3.20
CA ASN A 340 23.45 6.72 1.81
C ASN A 340 22.26 5.80 1.55
N SER A 341 21.72 5.12 2.58
CA SER A 341 20.55 4.27 2.42
C SER A 341 19.30 5.14 2.28
N GLY A 342 18.50 4.89 1.23
CA GLY A 342 17.24 5.60 1.01
C GLY A 342 16.23 5.26 2.10
N TRP A 343 15.97 6.22 2.98
CA TRP A 343 14.92 6.10 3.98
C TRP A 343 13.62 6.52 3.29
N GLY A 344 12.64 5.63 3.22
CA GLY A 344 11.33 5.98 2.63
C GLY A 344 10.64 6.98 3.54
N PHE A 345 10.26 8.16 3.03
CA PHE A 345 9.87 9.29 3.87
C PHE A 345 8.56 9.03 4.61
N GLY A 346 7.47 8.71 3.90
CA GLY A 346 6.15 8.45 4.50
C GLY A 346 5.20 9.64 4.33
N ILE A 347 3.91 9.38 4.06
CA ILE A 347 2.90 10.46 3.95
C ILE A 347 2.73 11.23 5.28
N VAL A 348 2.83 10.55 6.43
CA VAL A 348 2.71 11.21 7.75
C VAL A 348 3.81 12.28 7.95
N PRO A 349 5.11 11.96 7.85
CA PRO A 349 6.17 12.96 7.97
C PRO A 349 6.15 13.99 6.84
N GLU A 350 5.70 13.64 5.64
CA GLU A 350 5.50 14.61 4.55
C GLU A 350 4.45 15.66 4.91
N LEU A 351 3.26 15.25 5.34
CA LEU A 351 2.21 16.17 5.76
C LEU A 351 2.65 17.01 6.97
N TYR A 352 3.38 16.39 7.91
CA TYR A 352 3.94 17.11 9.05
C TYR A 352 4.96 18.18 8.61
N ALA A 353 5.80 17.89 7.62
CA ALA A 353 6.75 18.87 7.09
C ALA A 353 6.08 20.06 6.38
N VAL A 354 4.87 19.89 5.83
CA VAL A 354 4.13 20.97 5.17
C VAL A 354 3.56 21.98 6.16
N SER A 355 2.80 21.52 7.16
CA SER A 355 2.13 22.43 8.12
C SER A 355 1.86 21.77 9.48
N GLY A 356 2.72 20.83 9.88
CA GLY A 356 2.62 20.13 11.16
C GLY A 356 1.36 19.29 11.31
N ASN A 357 0.88 19.21 12.55
CA ASN A 357 -0.26 18.37 12.97
C ASN A 357 -1.56 18.64 12.20
N LEU A 358 -1.80 19.89 11.79
CA LEU A 358 -3.01 20.27 11.05
C LEU A 358 -3.04 19.64 9.64
N ALA A 359 -1.91 19.67 8.93
CA ALA A 359 -1.80 19.02 7.62
C ALA A 359 -1.87 17.50 7.73
N VAL A 360 -1.32 16.90 8.80
CA VAL A 360 -1.47 15.46 9.06
C VAL A 360 -2.94 15.08 9.21
N PHE A 361 -3.68 15.76 10.08
CA PHE A 361 -5.10 15.48 10.28
C PHE A 361 -5.91 15.70 8.99
N GLY A 362 -5.77 16.87 8.36
CA GLY A 362 -6.51 17.23 7.15
C GLY A 362 -6.18 16.35 5.94
N GLY A 363 -4.92 15.99 5.76
CA GLY A 363 -4.46 15.12 4.67
C GLY A 363 -5.01 13.70 4.80
N PHE A 364 -4.98 13.10 6.00
CA PHE A 364 -5.57 11.77 6.21
C PHE A 364 -7.10 11.79 6.16
N PHE A 365 -7.74 12.89 6.56
CA PHE A 365 -9.17 13.10 6.32
C PHE A 365 -9.50 13.10 4.82
N ALA A 366 -8.74 13.84 4.01
CA ALA A 366 -8.94 13.87 2.56
C ALA A 366 -8.65 12.51 1.90
N LEU A 367 -7.59 11.80 2.33
CA LEU A 367 -7.22 10.49 1.80
C LEU A 367 -8.27 9.41 2.09
N SER A 368 -8.83 9.38 3.31
CA SER A 368 -9.92 8.46 3.64
C SER A 368 -11.20 8.80 2.87
N PHE A 369 -11.50 10.08 2.71
CA PHE A 369 -12.63 10.53 1.89
C PHE A 369 -12.49 10.10 0.42
N LEU A 370 -11.30 10.29 -0.17
CA LEU A 370 -10.99 9.82 -1.53
C LEU A 370 -11.10 8.29 -1.65
N SER A 371 -10.55 7.56 -0.67
CA SER A 371 -10.62 6.09 -0.63
C SER A 371 -12.07 5.61 -0.60
N SER A 372 -12.91 6.26 0.19
CA SER A 372 -14.34 5.96 0.27
C SER A 372 -15.07 6.26 -1.04
N PHE A 373 -14.71 7.37 -1.69
CA PHE A 373 -15.23 7.75 -3.00
C PHE A 373 -14.91 6.70 -4.05
N LEU A 374 -13.63 6.32 -4.17
CA LEU A 374 -13.20 5.30 -5.11
C LEU A 374 -13.85 3.95 -4.84
N PHE A 375 -14.00 3.57 -3.56
CA PHE A 375 -14.69 2.33 -3.20
C PHE A 375 -16.13 2.32 -3.74
N LYS A 376 -16.95 3.33 -3.41
CA LYS A 376 -18.34 3.39 -3.89
C LYS A 376 -18.44 3.50 -5.41
N ALA A 377 -17.52 4.22 -6.05
CA ALA A 377 -17.50 4.38 -7.49
C ALA A 377 -17.18 3.04 -8.18
N LEU A 378 -16.18 2.29 -7.68
CA LEU A 378 -15.60 1.14 -8.38
C LEU A 378 -16.17 -0.23 -7.95
N GLU A 379 -16.88 -0.33 -6.83
CA GLU A 379 -17.42 -1.59 -6.30
C GLU A 379 -18.38 -2.33 -7.27
N GLY A 380 -18.99 -1.61 -8.22
CA GLY A 380 -20.03 -2.13 -9.11
C GLY A 380 -19.59 -3.15 -10.17
N THR A 381 -18.29 -3.32 -10.46
CA THR A 381 -17.80 -4.23 -11.50
C THR A 381 -16.61 -5.07 -11.01
N LEU A 382 -16.31 -6.22 -11.64
CA LEU A 382 -15.11 -7.00 -11.27
C LEU A 382 -13.85 -6.16 -11.45
N THR A 383 -13.77 -5.50 -12.61
CA THR A 383 -12.64 -4.65 -12.98
C THR A 383 -12.45 -3.52 -11.98
N GLY A 384 -13.51 -2.80 -11.64
CA GLY A 384 -13.48 -1.73 -10.67
C GLY A 384 -13.02 -2.22 -9.29
N ARG A 385 -13.51 -3.37 -8.80
CA ARG A 385 -13.06 -3.94 -7.53
C ARG A 385 -11.57 -4.29 -7.53
N VAL A 386 -11.07 -4.91 -8.61
CA VAL A 386 -9.64 -5.24 -8.72
C VAL A 386 -8.80 -3.96 -8.74
N LEU A 387 -9.18 -2.95 -9.52
CA LEU A 387 -8.52 -1.63 -9.53
C LEU A 387 -8.53 -0.97 -8.15
N PHE A 388 -9.64 -1.09 -7.44
CA PHE A 388 -9.76 -0.57 -6.09
C PHE A 388 -8.81 -1.29 -5.11
N PHE A 389 -8.67 -2.62 -5.18
CA PHE A 389 -7.69 -3.32 -4.35
C PHE A 389 -6.24 -2.98 -4.69
N PHE A 390 -5.93 -2.70 -5.97
CA PHE A 390 -4.64 -2.13 -6.34
C PHE A 390 -4.42 -0.73 -5.74
N PHE A 391 -5.46 0.13 -5.72
CA PHE A 391 -5.40 1.42 -5.02
C PHE A 391 -5.13 1.24 -3.52
N VAL A 392 -5.84 0.33 -2.85
CA VAL A 392 -5.62 0.02 -1.42
C VAL A 392 -4.18 -0.44 -1.19
N ALA A 393 -3.64 -1.32 -2.03
CA ALA A 393 -2.26 -1.79 -1.91
C ALA A 393 -1.23 -0.66 -2.13
N ALA A 394 -1.47 0.22 -3.12
CA ALA A 394 -0.64 1.40 -3.36
C ALA A 394 -0.69 2.38 -2.18
N LEU A 395 -1.86 2.58 -1.56
CA LEU A 395 -2.01 3.43 -0.38
C LEU A 395 -1.27 2.88 0.84
N ILE A 396 -1.36 1.56 1.09
CA ILE A 396 -0.61 0.89 2.16
C ILE A 396 0.90 1.06 1.96
N TYR A 397 1.39 0.89 0.73
CA TYR A 397 2.80 1.15 0.42
C TYR A 397 3.17 2.62 0.70
N SER A 398 2.28 3.54 0.35
CA SER A 398 2.51 4.97 0.47
C SER A 398 2.44 5.47 1.91
N PHE A 399 1.87 4.73 2.86
CA PHE A 399 2.06 5.05 4.29
C PHE A 399 3.55 5.03 4.70
N ARG A 400 4.38 4.28 3.97
CA ARG A 400 5.84 4.23 4.11
C ARG A 400 6.60 5.09 3.09
N ALA A 401 5.94 5.53 2.03
CA ALA A 401 6.54 6.34 0.96
C ALA A 401 5.89 7.73 0.90
N ASP A 402 6.21 8.54 -0.09
CA ASP A 402 5.62 9.87 -0.25
C ASP A 402 4.32 9.85 -1.09
N PHE A 403 3.67 11.00 -1.18
CA PHE A 403 2.46 11.19 -1.97
C PHE A 403 2.72 10.98 -3.48
N ALA A 404 3.90 11.33 -3.99
CA ALA A 404 4.30 11.01 -5.36
C ALA A 404 4.29 9.51 -5.62
N ASN A 405 4.72 8.69 -4.66
CA ASN A 405 4.63 7.23 -4.78
C ASN A 405 3.18 6.75 -4.82
N LEU A 406 2.25 7.33 -4.06
CA LEU A 406 0.82 6.98 -4.17
C LEU A 406 0.30 7.20 -5.60
N LEU A 407 0.55 8.40 -6.14
CA LEU A 407 0.12 8.76 -7.49
C LEU A 407 0.82 7.91 -8.55
N GLY A 408 2.14 7.72 -8.45
CA GLY A 408 2.91 6.89 -9.38
C GLY A 408 2.46 5.44 -9.37
N LEU A 409 2.29 4.85 -8.19
CA LEU A 409 1.88 3.46 -7.99
C LEU A 409 0.46 3.18 -8.46
N PHE A 410 -0.46 4.11 -8.26
CA PHE A 410 -1.83 3.93 -8.71
C PHE A 410 -2.01 4.32 -10.20
N VAL A 411 -1.38 5.40 -10.66
CA VAL A 411 -1.59 5.84 -12.04
C VAL A 411 -0.67 5.09 -13.00
N LYS A 412 0.66 5.14 -12.81
CA LYS A 412 1.63 4.53 -13.75
C LYS A 412 1.55 3.01 -13.76
N TRP A 413 1.37 2.40 -12.61
CA TRP A 413 1.41 0.93 -12.48
C TRP A 413 0.05 0.25 -12.41
N THR A 414 -1.05 1.01 -12.31
CA THR A 414 -2.41 0.45 -12.25
C THR A 414 -3.32 1.04 -13.33
N LEU A 415 -3.56 2.36 -13.35
CA LEU A 415 -4.50 2.96 -14.30
C LEU A 415 -3.99 2.94 -15.75
N ILE A 416 -2.74 3.29 -16.02
CA ILE A 416 -2.19 3.29 -17.39
C ILE A 416 -2.22 1.88 -17.98
N PRO A 417 -1.68 0.82 -17.34
CA PRO A 417 -1.77 -0.54 -17.84
C PRO A 417 -3.23 -0.95 -18.05
N PHE A 418 -4.11 -0.61 -17.10
CA PHE A 418 -5.53 -0.87 -17.25
C PHE A 418 -6.14 -0.20 -18.48
N PHE A 419 -5.86 1.08 -18.75
CA PHE A 419 -6.36 1.78 -19.93
C PHE A 419 -5.76 1.25 -21.23
N VAL A 420 -4.50 0.81 -21.24
CA VAL A 420 -3.88 0.14 -22.40
C VAL A 420 -4.58 -1.19 -22.69
N ILE A 421 -4.81 -1.98 -21.64
CA ILE A 421 -5.52 -3.26 -21.68
C ILE A 421 -6.96 -3.03 -22.19
N TRP A 422 -7.69 -2.07 -21.61
CA TRP A 422 -9.04 -1.72 -21.98
C TRP A 422 -9.15 -1.12 -23.39
N GLY A 423 -8.21 -0.27 -23.80
CA GLY A 423 -8.15 0.27 -25.17
C GLY A 423 -7.93 -0.84 -26.20
N SER A 424 -7.02 -1.77 -25.91
CA SER A 424 -6.78 -2.96 -26.73
C SER A 424 -8.05 -3.81 -26.86
N TYR A 425 -8.81 -3.96 -25.77
CA TYR A 425 -10.11 -4.61 -25.81
C TYR A 425 -11.09 -3.91 -26.74
N VAL A 426 -11.23 -2.58 -26.63
CA VAL A 426 -12.18 -1.81 -27.44
C VAL A 426 -11.84 -1.94 -28.93
N VAL A 427 -10.55 -1.90 -29.28
CA VAL A 427 -10.09 -2.10 -30.67
C VAL A 427 -10.44 -3.50 -31.16
N LEU A 428 -10.10 -4.54 -30.39
CA LEU A 428 -10.40 -5.94 -30.74
C LEU A 428 -11.91 -6.23 -30.82
N ALA A 429 -12.71 -5.58 -29.97
CA ALA A 429 -14.15 -5.72 -29.97
C ALA A 429 -14.80 -5.05 -31.20
N LYS A 430 -14.22 -3.96 -31.70
CA LYS A 430 -14.65 -3.30 -32.95
C LYS A 430 -14.22 -4.08 -34.18
N SER A 431 -13.04 -4.72 -34.18
CA SER A 431 -12.57 -5.55 -35.29
C SER A 431 -13.27 -6.91 -35.35
N GLY A 432 -13.75 -7.42 -34.21
CA GLY A 432 -14.49 -8.68 -34.07
C GLY A 432 -15.98 -8.65 -34.48
N GLY A 433 -16.38 -7.70 -35.33
CA GLY A 433 -17.69 -7.71 -36.01
C GLY A 433 -17.84 -8.82 -37.07
N LYS A 434 -16.83 -9.69 -37.19
CA LYS A 434 -16.93 -10.99 -37.85
C LYS A 434 -16.34 -12.01 -36.89
N GLU A 435 -17.20 -12.85 -36.33
CA GLU A 435 -16.79 -14.05 -35.61
C GLU A 435 -15.88 -14.88 -36.52
N ILE A 436 -14.76 -15.35 -35.97
CA ILE A 436 -14.00 -16.50 -36.49
C ILE A 436 -14.39 -17.69 -35.62
#